data_AF-A0A839WFL0-F1
#
_entry.id   AF-A0A839WFL0-F1
#
_cell.length_a   1.000
_cell.length_b   1.000
_cell.length_c   1.000
_cell.angle_alpha   90.00
_cell.angle_beta   90.00
_cell.angle_gamma   90.00
#
_symmetry.space_group_name_H-M   'P 1'
#
loop_
_entity.id
_entity.type
_entity.pdbx_description
1 polymer ?
#
loop_
_entity_poly.entity_id
_entity_poly.type
_entity_poly.pdbx_seq_one_letter_code
_entity_poly.pdbx_strand_id
1 'polypeptide(L)'
;MTDNNKHLVRAGHEFAAAMSDDTPIITIAKMVTKLASALDVQSARSEALTAKLNDVCAENAALKSVIGECQRYFIAGIRNAIRPTNEGYLHMRCDTVADETPNTDAWVNEQRAVGATRVETNLRACYEEFPESSRDIVDECIQIAANAAAQLRGSKV
;
A
#
# COMPACT_ATOMS: atom_id res chain seq x y z
N MET A 1 -27.76 24.18 -33.64
CA MET A 1 -26.34 24.03 -34.04
C MET A 1 -25.47 25.25 -33.70
N THR A 2 -26.03 26.42 -33.38
CA THR A 2 -25.25 27.65 -33.10
C THR A 2 -24.56 27.69 -31.75
N ASP A 3 -25.09 27.03 -30.72
CA ASP A 3 -24.65 27.28 -29.35
C ASP A 3 -23.44 26.44 -28.91
N ASN A 4 -23.22 25.27 -29.52
CA ASN A 4 -21.94 24.54 -29.38
C ASN A 4 -20.76 25.38 -29.93
N ASN A 5 -20.95 26.09 -31.04
CA ASN A 5 -19.90 26.94 -31.60
C ASN A 5 -19.60 28.14 -30.70
N LYS A 6 -20.63 28.76 -30.10
CA LYS A 6 -20.43 29.82 -29.09
C LYS A 6 -19.71 29.29 -27.85
N HIS A 7 -20.04 28.08 -27.39
CA HIS A 7 -19.37 27.43 -26.27
C HIS A 7 -17.88 27.15 -26.58
N LEU A 8 -17.59 26.65 -27.79
CA LEU A 8 -16.23 26.36 -28.24
C LEU A 8 -15.40 27.65 -28.41
N VAL A 9 -16.01 28.71 -28.95
CA VAL A 9 -15.38 30.03 -29.05
C VAL A 9 -15.11 30.63 -27.67
N ARG A 10 -16.05 30.52 -26.72
CA ARG A 10 -15.83 30.96 -25.33
C ARG A 10 -14.70 30.17 -24.67
N ALA A 11 -14.70 28.84 -24.77
CA ALA A 11 -13.62 28.00 -24.25
C ALA A 11 -12.27 28.34 -24.90
N GLY A 12 -12.25 28.69 -26.19
CA GLY A 12 -11.06 29.18 -26.89
C GLY A 12 -10.57 30.54 -26.38
N HIS A 13 -11.47 31.47 -26.04
CA HIS A 13 -11.12 32.75 -25.42
C HIS A 13 -10.65 32.60 -23.96
N GLU A 14 -11.29 31.73 -23.18
CA GLU A 14 -10.87 31.40 -21.80
C GLU A 14 -9.50 30.72 -21.81
N PHE A 15 -9.25 29.81 -22.77
CA PHE A 15 -7.93 29.19 -22.99
C PHE A 15 -6.89 30.24 -23.41
N ALA A 16 -7.19 31.11 -24.37
CA ALA A 16 -6.28 32.17 -24.80
C ALA A 16 -5.99 33.20 -23.68
N ALA A 17 -6.95 33.51 -22.81
CA ALA A 17 -6.75 34.35 -21.64
C ALA A 17 -5.83 33.66 -20.61
N ALA A 18 -6.03 32.37 -20.35
CA ALA A 18 -5.13 31.56 -19.53
C ALA A 18 -3.71 31.37 -20.13
N MET A 19 -3.53 31.68 -21.42
CA MET A 19 -2.23 31.74 -22.10
C MET A 19 -1.63 33.17 -22.15
N SER A 20 -2.33 34.18 -21.65
CA SER A 20 -1.89 35.59 -21.69
C SER A 20 -1.24 36.10 -20.40
N ASP A 21 -1.36 35.35 -19.29
CA ASP A 21 -0.46 35.52 -18.14
C ASP A 21 0.96 35.02 -18.50
N ASP A 22 1.99 35.62 -17.88
CA ASP A 22 3.43 35.43 -18.16
C ASP A 22 4.00 34.01 -17.91
N THR A 23 3.17 32.97 -17.88
CA THR A 23 3.58 31.56 -17.83
C THR A 23 3.69 31.01 -19.26
N PRO A 24 4.90 30.76 -19.80
CA PRO A 24 5.04 30.24 -21.15
C PRO A 24 4.27 28.92 -21.35
N ILE A 25 3.66 28.73 -22.53
CA ILE A 25 2.94 27.49 -22.92
C ILE A 25 3.77 26.23 -22.59
N ILE A 26 5.09 26.29 -22.82
CA ILE A 26 6.03 25.20 -22.53
C ILE A 26 6.12 24.87 -21.03
N THR A 27 5.93 25.84 -20.14
CA THR A 27 5.85 25.64 -18.68
C THR A 27 4.53 24.98 -18.30
N ILE A 28 3.40 25.41 -18.88
CA ILE A 28 2.10 24.75 -18.69
C ILE A 28 2.16 23.30 -19.15
N ALA A 29 2.68 23.04 -20.35
CA ALA A 29 2.88 21.68 -20.87
C ALA A 29 3.75 20.83 -19.93
N LYS A 30 4.88 21.35 -19.45
CA LYS A 30 5.74 20.68 -18.46
C LYS A 30 5.02 20.36 -17.14
N MET A 31 4.15 21.25 -16.66
CA MET A 31 3.35 21.00 -15.46
C MET A 31 2.31 19.90 -15.70
N VAL A 32 1.62 19.92 -16.84
CA VAL A 32 0.66 18.87 -17.23
C VAL A 32 1.35 17.51 -17.39
N THR A 33 2.53 17.45 -18.02
CA THR A 33 3.30 16.20 -18.13
C THR A 33 3.71 15.66 -16.75
N LYS A 34 4.20 16.52 -15.84
CA LYS A 34 4.51 16.12 -14.45
C LYS A 34 3.29 15.60 -13.70
N LEU A 35 2.13 16.26 -13.87
CA LEU A 35 0.88 15.87 -13.24
C LEU A 35 0.38 14.52 -13.78
N ALA A 36 0.45 14.29 -15.09
CA ALA A 36 0.12 13.01 -15.70
C ALA A 36 1.01 11.89 -15.14
N SER A 37 2.33 12.07 -15.13
CA SER A 37 3.26 11.07 -14.56
C SER A 37 2.99 10.81 -13.07
N ALA A 38 2.65 11.83 -12.29
CA ALA A 38 2.27 11.65 -10.88
C ALA A 38 0.93 10.90 -10.71
N LEU A 39 -0.03 11.13 -11.62
CA LEU A 39 -1.31 10.44 -11.63
C LEU A 39 -1.16 8.96 -12.03
N ASP A 40 -0.29 8.64 -12.99
CA ASP A 40 0.02 7.27 -13.39
C ASP A 40 0.63 6.48 -12.21
N VAL A 41 1.62 7.08 -11.53
CA VAL A 41 2.24 6.49 -10.32
C VAL A 41 1.21 6.30 -9.20
N GLN A 42 0.33 7.28 -8.98
CA GLN A 42 -0.72 7.19 -7.95
C GLN A 42 -1.78 6.12 -8.29
N SER A 43 -2.10 5.93 -9.58
CA SER A 43 -3.04 4.92 -10.05
C SER A 43 -2.48 3.51 -9.82
N ALA A 44 -1.24 3.25 -10.27
CA ALA A 44 -0.55 1.99 -10.04
C ALA A 44 -0.40 1.67 -8.53
N ARG A 45 -0.13 2.68 -7.71
CA ARG A 45 -0.10 2.52 -6.23
C ARG A 45 -1.47 2.16 -5.66
N SER A 46 -2.54 2.75 -6.18
CA SER A 46 -3.92 2.48 -5.75
C SER A 46 -4.35 1.05 -6.09
N GLU A 47 -4.00 0.56 -7.28
CA GLU A 47 -4.26 -0.81 -7.72
C GLU A 47 -3.50 -1.83 -6.85
N ALA A 48 -2.21 -1.61 -6.61
CA ALA A 48 -1.40 -2.46 -5.73
C ALA A 48 -1.93 -2.51 -4.29
N LEU A 49 -2.41 -1.38 -3.75
CA LEU A 49 -3.04 -1.31 -2.43
C LEU A 49 -4.38 -2.05 -2.40
N THR A 50 -5.18 -1.95 -3.47
CA THR A 50 -6.47 -2.67 -3.59
C THR A 50 -6.25 -4.19 -3.59
N ALA A 51 -5.22 -4.68 -4.29
CA ALA A 51 -4.84 -6.09 -4.28
C ALA A 51 -4.49 -6.57 -2.85
N LYS A 52 -3.60 -5.86 -2.15
CA LYS A 52 -3.23 -6.21 -0.77
C LYS A 52 -4.38 -6.13 0.23
N LEU A 53 -5.29 -5.18 0.06
CA LEU A 53 -6.50 -5.08 0.87
C LEU A 53 -7.40 -6.30 0.66
N ASN A 54 -7.59 -6.75 -0.59
CA ASN A 54 -8.38 -7.93 -0.90
C ASN A 54 -7.79 -9.21 -0.27
N ASP A 55 -6.48 -9.39 -0.34
CA ASP A 55 -5.76 -10.52 0.27
C ASP A 55 -6.02 -10.59 1.79
N VAL A 56 -5.80 -9.47 2.50
CA VAL A 56 -6.01 -9.36 3.96
C VAL A 56 -7.50 -9.50 4.32
N CYS A 57 -8.42 -8.98 3.50
CA CYS A 57 -9.86 -9.15 3.72
C CYS A 57 -10.32 -10.61 3.55
N ALA A 58 -9.74 -11.36 2.60
CA ALA A 58 -10.03 -12.78 2.41
C ALA A 58 -9.54 -13.63 3.60
N GLU A 59 -8.32 -13.37 4.08
CA GLU A 59 -7.77 -13.97 5.30
C GLU A 59 -8.64 -13.68 6.53
N ASN A 60 -9.05 -12.41 6.71
CA ASN A 60 -9.94 -12.00 7.79
C ASN A 60 -11.32 -12.69 7.74
N ALA A 61 -11.85 -12.93 6.52
CA ALA A 61 -13.10 -13.66 6.33
C ALA A 61 -12.96 -15.16 6.68
N ALA A 62 -11.83 -15.78 6.34
CA ALA A 62 -11.53 -17.17 6.73
C ALA A 62 -11.43 -17.30 8.26
N LEU A 63 -10.65 -16.44 8.92
CA LEU A 63 -10.52 -16.38 10.38
C LEU A 63 -11.89 -16.21 11.08
N LYS A 64 -12.74 -15.29 10.59
CA LYS A 64 -14.10 -15.10 11.13
C LYS A 64 -14.99 -16.33 10.96
N SER A 65 -14.86 -17.08 9.86
CA SER A 65 -15.59 -18.33 9.65
C SER A 65 -15.20 -19.37 10.71
N VAL A 66 -13.89 -19.55 10.91
CA VAL A 66 -13.30 -20.46 11.90
C VAL A 66 -13.72 -20.09 13.32
N ILE A 67 -13.56 -18.82 13.73
CA ILE A 67 -14.03 -18.32 15.04
C ILE A 67 -15.51 -18.60 15.23
N GLY A 68 -16.36 -18.34 14.23
CA GLY A 68 -17.79 -18.62 14.28
C GLY A 68 -18.12 -20.11 14.41
N GLU A 69 -17.31 -21.01 13.85
CA GLU A 69 -17.42 -22.45 14.07
C GLU A 69 -16.95 -22.86 15.45
N CYS A 70 -15.70 -22.55 15.83
CA CYS A 70 -15.13 -22.90 17.14
C CYS A 70 -16.07 -22.35 18.28
N GLN A 71 -16.72 -21.19 18.10
CA GLN A 71 -17.81 -20.67 18.98
C GLN A 71 -19.10 -21.50 19.00
N ARG A 72 -19.68 -21.85 17.83
CA ARG A 72 -20.93 -22.65 17.76
C ARG A 72 -20.76 -24.00 18.46
N TYR A 73 -19.61 -24.62 18.29
CA TYR A 73 -19.29 -25.89 18.93
C TYR A 73 -19.09 -25.78 20.43
N PHE A 74 -18.44 -24.72 20.92
CA PHE A 74 -18.33 -24.43 22.36
C PHE A 74 -19.71 -24.31 23.02
N ILE A 75 -20.64 -23.56 22.41
CA ILE A 75 -22.02 -23.41 22.90
C ILE A 75 -22.77 -24.75 22.88
N ALA A 76 -22.60 -25.57 21.83
CA ALA A 76 -23.23 -26.88 21.74
C ALA A 76 -22.71 -27.87 22.81
N GLY A 77 -21.39 -27.88 23.06
CA GLY A 77 -20.77 -28.71 24.10
C GLY A 77 -21.27 -28.35 25.51
N ILE A 78 -21.29 -27.06 25.86
CA ILE A 78 -21.84 -26.59 27.14
C ILE A 78 -23.32 -26.93 27.28
N ARG A 79 -24.14 -26.67 26.25
CA ARG A 79 -25.59 -26.87 26.34
C ARG A 79 -25.99 -28.35 26.47
N ASN A 80 -25.22 -29.27 25.89
CA ASN A 80 -25.57 -30.68 25.83
C ASN A 80 -24.87 -31.55 26.89
N ALA A 81 -23.92 -31.00 27.67
CA ALA A 81 -23.11 -31.75 28.64
C ALA A 81 -22.41 -33.01 28.06
N ILE A 82 -22.17 -33.01 26.75
CA ILE A 82 -21.57 -34.09 25.96
C ILE A 82 -20.31 -33.55 25.31
N ARG A 83 -19.20 -34.31 25.34
CA ARG A 83 -17.99 -33.98 24.56
C ARG A 83 -18.38 -33.76 23.09
N PRO A 84 -17.94 -32.68 22.42
CA PRO A 84 -18.21 -32.50 21.00
C PRO A 84 -17.73 -33.73 20.22
N THR A 85 -18.64 -34.43 19.55
CA THR A 85 -18.35 -35.68 18.81
C THR A 85 -17.45 -35.46 17.58
N ASN A 86 -16.98 -34.24 17.37
CA ASN A 86 -16.12 -33.79 16.29
C ASN A 86 -15.03 -32.79 16.74
N GLU A 87 -14.57 -32.93 17.99
CA GLU A 87 -13.38 -32.25 18.55
C GLU A 87 -12.17 -32.27 17.59
N GLY A 88 -11.92 -33.39 16.90
CA GLY A 88 -10.84 -33.51 15.90
C GLY A 88 -11.06 -32.73 14.58
N TYR A 89 -12.31 -32.51 14.15
CA TYR A 89 -12.61 -31.65 12.98
C TYR A 89 -12.37 -30.18 13.33
N LEU A 90 -12.70 -29.79 14.56
CA LEU A 90 -12.42 -28.46 15.09
C LEU A 90 -10.92 -28.22 15.19
N HIS A 91 -10.15 -29.13 15.78
CA HIS A 91 -8.69 -29.00 15.83
C HIS A 91 -8.12 -28.81 14.41
N MET A 92 -8.38 -29.73 13.48
CA MET A 92 -7.94 -29.58 12.08
C MET A 92 -8.30 -28.21 11.49
N ARG A 93 -9.53 -27.70 11.72
CA ARG A 93 -10.01 -26.46 11.09
C ARG A 93 -9.57 -25.19 11.79
N CYS A 94 -9.44 -25.20 13.12
CA CYS A 94 -8.87 -24.09 13.86
C CYS A 94 -7.33 -24.06 13.56
N ASP A 95 -6.59 -25.19 13.62
CA ASP A 95 -5.13 -25.30 13.31
C ASP A 95 -4.78 -24.87 11.85
N THR A 96 -5.47 -25.38 10.82
CA THR A 96 -5.10 -25.15 9.40
C THR A 96 -5.30 -23.69 8.92
N VAL A 97 -5.99 -22.85 9.71
CA VAL A 97 -6.46 -21.52 9.27
C VAL A 97 -6.23 -20.41 10.31
N ALA A 98 -5.97 -20.74 11.59
CA ALA A 98 -5.78 -19.75 12.65
C ALA A 98 -4.32 -19.60 13.13
N ASP A 99 -3.42 -20.52 12.80
CA ASP A 99 -2.03 -20.51 13.30
C ASP A 99 -1.14 -19.48 12.59
N GLU A 100 -1.41 -19.15 11.32
CA GLU A 100 -0.62 -18.22 10.51
C GLU A 100 -1.51 -17.19 9.78
N THR A 101 -1.00 -15.96 9.61
CA THR A 101 -1.68 -14.86 8.91
C THR A 101 -0.82 -14.28 7.78
N PRO A 102 -0.42 -15.10 6.78
CA PRO A 102 0.65 -14.77 5.85
C PRO A 102 0.40 -13.49 5.03
N ASN A 103 -0.85 -13.11 4.76
CA ASN A 103 -1.16 -11.88 4.04
C ASN A 103 -1.07 -10.65 4.95
N THR A 104 -1.53 -10.75 6.20
CA THR A 104 -1.33 -9.73 7.23
C THR A 104 0.15 -9.53 7.53
N ASP A 105 0.91 -10.62 7.67
CA ASP A 105 2.35 -10.57 7.95
C ASP A 105 3.14 -9.96 6.79
N ALA A 106 2.85 -10.37 5.54
CA ALA A 106 3.42 -9.75 4.35
C ALA A 106 3.08 -8.26 4.23
N TRP A 107 1.85 -7.86 4.58
CA TRP A 107 1.44 -6.45 4.61
C TRP A 107 2.22 -5.64 5.64
N VAL A 108 2.31 -6.13 6.88
CA VAL A 108 3.05 -5.46 7.96
C VAL A 108 4.54 -5.37 7.63
N ASN A 109 5.13 -6.41 7.05
CA ASN A 109 6.53 -6.41 6.63
C ASN A 109 6.80 -5.41 5.49
N GLU A 110 5.92 -5.28 4.50
CA GLU A 110 6.06 -4.21 3.49
C GLU A 110 5.93 -2.82 4.12
N GLN A 111 5.01 -2.59 5.07
CA GLN A 111 4.93 -1.29 5.75
C GLN A 111 6.21 -0.96 6.54
N ARG A 112 6.83 -1.95 7.20
CA ARG A 112 8.15 -1.81 7.84
C ARG A 112 9.23 -1.46 6.81
N ALA A 113 9.23 -2.14 5.65
CA ALA A 113 10.19 -1.89 4.57
C ALA A 113 10.02 -0.49 3.94
N VAL A 114 8.79 -0.02 3.73
CA VAL A 114 8.49 1.37 3.31
C VAL A 114 9.03 2.39 4.32
N GLY A 115 8.91 2.10 5.62
CA GLY A 115 9.51 2.91 6.68
C GLY A 115 11.03 3.01 6.56
N ALA A 116 11.72 1.88 6.34
CA ALA A 116 13.17 1.85 6.14
C ALA A 116 13.62 2.58 4.86
N THR A 117 12.93 2.38 3.73
CA THR A 117 13.21 3.11 2.47
C THR A 117 13.00 4.64 2.63
N ARG A 118 12.06 5.09 3.47
CA ARG A 118 11.92 6.51 3.80
C ARG A 118 13.12 7.05 4.59
N VAL A 119 13.68 6.26 5.52
CA VAL A 119 14.91 6.64 6.25
C VAL A 119 16.10 6.71 5.28
N GLU A 120 16.25 5.72 4.39
CA GLU A 120 17.26 5.73 3.33
C GLU A 120 17.18 6.99 2.46
N THR A 121 15.97 7.37 2.04
CA THR A 121 15.73 8.57 1.21
C THR A 121 16.16 9.85 1.92
N ASN A 122 15.83 9.98 3.21
CA ASN A 122 16.21 11.14 4.02
C ASN A 122 17.74 11.20 4.23
N LEU A 123 18.38 10.06 4.52
CA LEU A 123 19.84 9.98 4.68
C LEU A 123 20.57 10.36 3.39
N ARG A 124 20.07 9.89 2.23
CA ARG A 124 20.60 10.24 0.92
C ARG A 124 20.53 11.74 0.64
N ALA A 125 19.41 12.39 0.98
CA ALA A 125 19.27 13.84 0.88
C ALA A 125 20.27 14.59 1.78
N CYS A 126 20.48 14.15 3.03
CA CYS A 126 21.49 14.74 3.91
C CYS A 126 22.93 14.55 3.41
N TYR A 127 23.23 13.41 2.78
CA TYR A 127 24.53 13.18 2.14
C TYR A 127 24.76 14.12 0.94
N GLU A 128 23.74 14.30 0.09
CA GLU A 128 23.79 15.22 -1.06
C GLU A 128 23.98 16.69 -0.62
N GLU A 129 23.48 17.06 0.56
CA GLU A 129 23.65 18.40 1.15
C GLU A 129 25.04 18.60 1.79
N PHE A 130 25.63 17.57 2.43
CA PHE A 130 26.89 17.66 3.18
C PHE A 130 27.92 16.56 2.83
N PRO A 131 28.42 16.51 1.58
CA PRO A 131 29.17 15.36 1.03
C PRO A 131 30.54 15.08 1.68
N GLU A 132 31.10 16.02 2.44
CA GLU A 132 32.43 15.91 3.07
C GLU A 132 32.36 15.72 4.60
N SER A 133 31.20 15.91 5.24
CA SER A 133 31.12 16.03 6.70
C SER A 133 31.00 14.70 7.45
N SER A 134 30.40 13.68 6.82
CA SER A 134 30.06 12.41 7.48
C SER A 134 29.81 11.26 6.48
N ARG A 135 30.28 11.41 5.24
CA ARG A 135 29.99 10.54 4.08
C ARG A 135 29.96 9.05 4.41
N ASP A 136 31.07 8.49 4.88
CA ASP A 136 31.24 7.05 5.08
C ASP A 136 30.18 6.49 6.05
N ILE A 137 29.84 7.26 7.09
CA ILE A 137 28.82 6.89 8.09
C ILE A 137 27.42 6.93 7.47
N VAL A 138 27.13 7.92 6.62
CA VAL A 138 25.81 8.05 5.97
C VAL A 138 25.63 6.98 4.89
N ASP A 139 26.67 6.70 4.10
CA ASP A 139 26.69 5.61 3.11
C ASP A 139 26.47 4.23 3.79
N GLU A 140 27.10 3.98 4.94
CA GLU A 140 26.84 2.77 5.74
C GLU A 140 25.38 2.71 6.26
N CYS A 141 24.85 3.82 6.79
CA CYS A 141 23.47 3.89 7.25
C CYS A 141 22.44 3.67 6.13
N ILE A 142 22.71 4.20 4.94
CA ILE A 142 21.92 3.97 3.71
C ILE A 142 21.92 2.48 3.36
N GLN A 143 23.09 1.83 3.37
CA GLN A 143 23.21 0.41 3.04
C GLN A 143 22.51 -0.49 4.06
N ILE A 144 22.60 -0.16 5.37
CA ILE A 144 21.88 -0.88 6.43
C ILE A 144 20.36 -0.75 6.24
N ALA A 145 19.84 0.45 5.97
CA ALA A 145 18.42 0.68 5.75
C ALA A 145 17.89 -0.07 4.51
N ALA A 146 18.64 -0.05 3.40
CA ALA A 146 18.30 -0.79 2.18
C ALA A 146 18.31 -2.31 2.41
N ASN A 147 19.33 -2.84 3.10
CA ASN A 147 19.43 -4.26 3.43
C ASN A 147 18.28 -4.73 4.33
N ALA A 148 17.93 -3.94 5.36
CA ALA A 148 16.81 -4.25 6.25
C ALA A 148 15.47 -4.25 5.50
N ALA A 149 15.25 -3.30 4.58
CA ALA A 149 14.07 -3.27 3.72
C ALA A 149 13.99 -4.50 2.80
N ALA A 150 15.11 -4.95 2.24
CA ALA A 150 15.17 -6.17 1.42
C ALA A 150 14.88 -7.44 2.23
N GLN A 151 15.43 -7.56 3.44
CA GLN A 151 15.17 -8.69 4.34
C GLN A 151 13.69 -8.76 4.74
N LEU A 152 13.09 -7.64 5.15
CA LEU A 152 11.66 -7.58 5.51
C LEU A 152 10.74 -8.01 4.36
N ARG A 153 11.08 -7.67 3.12
CA ARG A 153 10.33 -8.10 1.91
C ARG A 153 10.51 -9.58 1.57
N GLY A 154 11.62 -10.19 1.97
CA GLY A 154 12.00 -11.56 1.60
C GLY A 154 11.72 -12.62 2.67
N SER A 155 11.59 -12.23 3.94
CA SER A 155 11.28 -13.17 5.02
C SER A 155 9.86 -13.73 4.87
N LYS A 156 9.77 -15.05 4.66
CA LYS A 156 8.66 -15.82 5.22
C LYS A 156 8.85 -15.82 6.75
N VAL A 157 7.79 -15.44 7.46
CA VAL A 157 7.69 -15.57 8.92
C VAL A 157 7.66 -17.05 9.28
#